data_AF-A0A6H1Q4P2-F1
#
_entry.id   AF-A0A6H1Q4P2-F1
#
_cell.length_a   1.000
_cell.length_b   1.000
_cell.length_c   1.000
_cell.angle_alpha   90.00
_cell.angle_beta   90.00
_cell.angle_gamma   90.00
#
_symmetry.space_group_name_H-M   'P 1'
#
loop_
_entity.id
_entity.type
_entity.pdbx_description
1 polymer ?
#
loop_
_entity_poly.entity_id
_entity_poly.type
_entity_poly.pdbx_seq_one_letter_code
_entity_poly.pdbx_strand_id
1 'polypeptide(L)' 'MICIKAEIPKELNEIDDELKAIYHSKDTVCFYIFKSRDLRNQFIENTKTMNKTQREEIYKQYSI' A
#
# COMPACT_ATOMS: atom_id res chain seq x y z
N MET A 1 -1.08 9.70 0.86
CA MET A 1 -0.38 8.71 0.02
C MET A 1 0.53 9.48 -0.93
N ILE A 2 1.78 9.07 -1.06
CA ILE A 2 2.73 9.66 -2.02
C ILE A 2 3.08 8.55 -3.01
N CYS A 3 2.95 8.82 -4.31
CA CYS A 3 3.26 7.85 -5.35
C CYS A 3 4.44 8.33 -6.20
N ILE A 4 5.37 7.42 -6.48
CA ILE A 4 6.60 7.68 -7.24
C ILE A 4 6.57 6.75 -8.45
N LYS A 5 6.74 7.32 -9.65
CA LYS A 5 6.94 6.52 -10.86
C LYS A 5 8.31 5.84 -10.80
N ALA A 6 8.33 4.54 -11.08
CA ALA A 6 9.55 3.74 -11.10
C ALA A 6 9.38 2.59 -12.10
N GLU A 7 10.48 2.19 -12.73
CA GLU A 7 10.50 0.93 -13.47
C GLU A 7 10.57 -0.22 -12.45
N ILE A 8 9.50 -1.00 -12.35
CA ILE A 8 9.41 -2.09 -11.38
C ILE A 8 9.65 -3.43 -12.10
N PRO A 9 10.56 -4.27 -11.60
CA PRO A 9 10.82 -5.59 -12.18
C PRO A 9 9.54 -6.44 -12.27
N LYS A 10 9.42 -7.24 -13.34
CA LYS A 10 8.26 -8.10 -13.57
C LYS A 10 8.13 -9.14 -12.45
N GLU A 11 9.26 -9.64 -11.99
CA GLU A 11 9.38 -10.63 -10.91
C GLU A 11 8.71 -10.13 -9.62
N LEU A 12 8.80 -8.83 -9.32
CA LEU A 12 8.15 -8.25 -8.15
C LEU A 12 6.63 -8.18 -8.30
N ASN A 13 6.13 -7.90 -9.52
CA ASN A 13 4.70 -7.89 -9.82
C ASN A 13 4.05 -9.29 -9.75
N GLU A 14 4.83 -10.35 -9.95
CA GLU A 14 4.34 -11.74 -9.95
C GLU A 14 4.23 -12.35 -8.54
N ILE A 15 4.89 -11.76 -7.55
CA ILE A 15 4.75 -12.20 -6.15
C ILE A 15 3.34 -11.85 -5.66
N ASP A 16 2.76 -12.69 -4.79
CA ASP A 16 1.48 -12.38 -4.15
C ASP A 16 1.59 -11.12 -3.26
N ASP A 17 0.62 -10.21 -3.36
CA ASP A 17 0.60 -8.96 -2.59
C ASP A 17 0.56 -9.19 -1.07
N GLU A 18 -0.01 -10.30 -0.59
CA GLU A 18 -0.01 -10.65 0.84
C GLU A 18 1.36 -11.12 1.34
N LEU A 19 2.28 -11.47 0.43
CA LEU A 19 3.67 -11.80 0.75
C LEU A 19 4.61 -10.59 0.60
N LYS A 20 4.10 -9.42 0.22
CA LYS A 20 4.89 -8.18 0.07
C LYS A 20 4.72 -7.29 1.29
N ALA A 21 5.83 -6.74 1.75
CA ALA A 21 5.81 -5.68 2.77
C ALA A 21 5.50 -4.29 2.18
N ILE A 22 5.44 -4.17 0.84
CA ILE A 22 5.27 -2.92 0.11
C ILE A 22 4.18 -3.05 -0.95
N TYR A 23 3.49 -1.94 -1.25
CA TYR A 23 2.49 -1.87 -2.32
C TYR A 23 3.05 -1.13 -3.53
N HIS A 24 2.86 -1.73 -4.69
CA HIS A 24 3.25 -1.14 -5.97
C HIS A 24 2.32 -1.61 -7.10
N SER A 25 2.29 -0.84 -8.18
CA SER A 25 1.77 -1.27 -9.48
C SER A 25 2.92 -1.69 -10.38
N LYS A 26 2.65 -1.85 -11.69
CA LYS A 26 3.68 -2.14 -12.69
C LYS A 26 4.75 -1.05 -12.82
N ASP A 27 4.38 0.21 -12.55
CA ASP A 27 5.19 1.39 -12.89
C ASP A 27 5.25 2.45 -11.77
N THR A 28 4.66 2.14 -10.60
CA THR A 28 4.50 3.10 -9.51
C THR A 28 4.62 2.41 -8.16
N VAL A 29 5.38 3.01 -7.25
CA VAL A 29 5.36 2.65 -5.81
C VAL A 29 4.55 3.71 -5.08
N CYS A 30 3.63 3.31 -4.21
CA CYS A 30 2.84 4.23 -3.40
C CYS A 30 3.06 3.99 -1.91
N PHE A 31 3.34 5.07 -1.18
CA PHE A 31 3.56 5.09 0.25
C PHE A 31 2.33 5.64 0.97
N TYR A 32 1.74 4.83 1.84
CA TYR A 32 0.73 5.29 2.80
C TYR A 32 1.46 5.94 3.98
N ILE A 33 1.17 7.23 4.21
CA ILE A 33 1.78 8.02 5.28
C ILE A 33 0.78 8.16 6.42
N PHE A 34 1.22 7.92 7.66
CA PHE A 34 0.39 7.95 8.86
C PHE A 34 1.00 8.87 9.91
N LYS A 35 0.16 9.43 10.79
CA LYS A 35 0.60 10.33 11.88
C LYS A 35 1.37 9.61 12.99
N SER A 36 1.18 8.29 13.13
CA SER A 36 1.88 7.48 14.12
C SER A 36 2.09 6.03 13.63
N ARG A 37 3.00 5.32 14.30
CA ARG A 37 3.25 3.89 14.06
C ARG A 37 2.00 3.04 14.33
N ASP A 38 1.22 3.39 15.35
CA ASP A 38 0.02 2.64 15.72
C ASP A 38 -1.05 2.73 14.63
N LEU A 39 -1.28 3.92 14.08
CA LEU A 39 -2.18 4.10 12.94
C LEU A 39 -1.70 3.34 11.70
N ARG A 40 -0.39 3.31 11.44
CA ARG A 40 0.19 2.50 10.37
C ARG A 40 -0.11 1.02 10.57
N ASN A 41 0.16 0.49 11.76
CA ASN A 41 -0.06 -0.92 12.07
C ASN A 41 -1.55 -1.27 11.97
N GLN A 42 -2.43 -0.44 12.52
CA GLN A 42 -3.88 -0.61 12.43
C GLN A 42 -4.37 -0.65 10.98
N PHE A 43 -3.87 0.25 10.12
CA PHE A 43 -4.21 0.24 8.70
C PHE A 43 -3.81 -1.08 8.03
N ILE A 44 -2.58 -1.56 8.27
CA ILE A 44 -2.10 -2.83 7.69
C ILE A 44 -2.98 -3.98 8.13
N GLU A 45 -3.30 -4.08 9.42
CA GLU A 45 -4.16 -5.13 9.97
C GLU A 45 -5.58 -5.09 9.41
N ASN A 46 -6.17 -3.90 9.33
CA ASN A 46 -7.56 -3.71 8.86
C ASN A 46 -7.71 -3.95 7.36
N THR A 47 -6.62 -3.86 6.60
CA THR A 47 -6.66 -3.94 5.13
C THR A 47 -6.08 -5.25 4.59
N LYS A 48 -5.81 -6.23 5.45
CA LYS A 48 -5.44 -7.60 5.04
C LYS A 48 -6.41 -8.11 3.98
N THR A 49 -5.90 -8.78 2.95
CA THR A 49 -6.67 -9.33 1.82
C THR A 49 -7.38 -8.32 0.92
N MET A 50 -7.34 -7.02 1.25
CA MET A 50 -7.92 -5.97 0.42
C MET A 50 -6.98 -5.62 -0.73
N ASN A 51 -7.57 -5.45 -1.91
CA ASN A 51 -6.85 -4.91 -3.06
C ASN A 51 -6.51 -3.42 -2.87
N LYS A 52 -5.70 -2.89 -3.78
CA LYS A 52 -5.27 -1.48 -3.75
C LYS A 52 -6.43 -0.49 -3.65
N THR A 53 -7.48 -0.63 -4.46
CA THR A 53 -8.61 0.31 -4.47
C THR A 53 -9.35 0.32 -3.13
N GLN A 54 -9.58 -0.86 -2.55
CA GLN A 54 -10.19 -0.97 -1.22
C GLN A 54 -9.31 -0.34 -0.14
N ARG A 55 -7.98 -0.56 -0.18
CA ARG A 55 -7.01 0.09 0.71
C ARG A 55 -7.03 1.61 0.61
N GLU A 56 -7.12 2.14 -0.60
CA GLU A 56 -7.21 3.59 -0.85
C GLU A 56 -8.48 4.20 -0.22
N GLU A 57 -9.63 3.50 -0.29
CA GLU A 57 -10.86 3.95 0.36
C GLU A 57 -10.72 4.01 1.89
N ILE A 58 -10.15 2.96 2.50
CA ILE A 58 -9.88 2.96 3.95
C ILE A 58 -8.88 4.05 4.34
N TYR A 59 -7.86 4.29 3.51
CA TYR A 59 -6.83 5.28 3.79
C TYR A 59 -7.36 6.72 3.87
N LYS A 60 -8.48 7.04 3.20
CA LYS A 60 -9.15 8.35 3.31
C LYS A 60 -9.51 8.70 4.76
N GLN A 61 -9.77 7.70 5.60
CA GLN A 61 -10.09 7.89 7.03
C GLN A 61 -8.89 8.33 7.87
N TYR A 62 -7.67 8.07 7.40
CA TYR A 62 -6.41 8.45 8.07
C TYR A 62 -5.87 9.80 7.58
N SER A 63 -6.47 10.33 6.51
CA SER A 63 -6.09 11.58 5.87
C SER A 63 -6.91 12.72 6.52
N ILE A 64 -6.42 13.24 7.65
CA ILE A 64 -6.89 14.50 8.26
C ILE A 64 -5.88 15.59 7.96
#